data_AF-A0A935H7Y5-F1
#
_entry.id   AF-A0A935H7Y5-F1
#
_cell.length_a   1.000
_cell.length_b   1.000
_cell.length_c   1.000
_cell.angle_alpha   90.00
_cell.angle_beta   90.00
_cell.angle_gamma   90.00
#
_symmetry.space_group_name_H-M   'P 1'
#
loop_
_entity.id
_entity.type
_entity.pdbx_description
1 polymer ?
#
loop_
_entity_poly.entity_id
_entity_poly.type
_entity_poly.pdbx_seq_one_letter_code
_entity_poly.pdbx_strand_id
1 'polypeptide(L)' 'MQSFSYVLNVLAVLTVVHSDRDKAARIISFRRASFDECEAYYEWIDKQ' A
#
# COMPACT_ATOMS: atom_id res chain seq x y z
N MET A 1 -10.06 -3.49 1.61
CA MET A 1 -9.39 -2.66 0.59
C MET A 1 -7.88 -2.73 0.79
N GLN A 2 -7.11 -2.65 -0.29
CA GLN A 2 -5.64 -2.58 -0.26
C GLN A 2 -5.20 -1.18 -0.70
N SER A 3 -4.18 -0.63 -0.05
CA SER A 3 -3.62 0.68 -0.38
C SER A 3 -2.09 0.61 -0.36
N PHE A 4 -1.45 1.45 -1.18
CA PHE A 4 -0.01 1.49 -1.37
C PHE A 4 0.54 2.89 -1.12
N SER A 5 1.77 2.98 -0.62
CA SER A 5 2.48 4.25 -0.48
C SER A 5 3.99 4.03 -0.47
N TYR A 6 4.73 4.88 -1.18
CA TYR A 6 6.19 4.91 -1.09
C TYR A 6 6.64 5.67 0.16
N VAL A 7 7.47 5.03 0.99
CA VAL A 7 7.97 5.61 2.24
C VAL A 7 9.47 5.86 2.15
N LEU A 8 9.87 7.14 2.11
CA LEU A 8 11.26 7.56 1.96
C LEU A 8 12.19 7.03 3.07
N ASN A 9 11.72 6.98 4.32
CA ASN A 9 12.55 6.54 5.45
C ASN A 9 13.00 5.07 5.34
N VAL A 10 12.28 4.25 4.57
CA VAL A 10 12.62 2.83 4.33
C VAL A 10 12.91 2.53 2.86
N LEU A 11 12.84 3.55 2.00
CA LEU A 11 13.01 3.49 0.55
C LEU A 11 12.24 2.32 -0.08
N ALA A 12 10.98 2.15 0.31
CA ALA A 12 10.16 1.04 -0.12
C ALA A 12 8.68 1.41 -0.25
N VAL A 13 7.99 0.73 -1.16
CA VAL A 13 6.53 0.72 -1.20
C VAL A 13 6.04 -0.14 -0.04
N LEU A 14 5.15 0.43 0.77
CA LEU A 14 4.42 -0.30 1.80
C LEU A 14 3.00 -0.55 1.31
N THR A 15 2.50 -1.74 1.65
CA THR A 15 1.10 -2.09 1.43
C THR A 15 0.37 -2.21 2.75
N VAL A 16 -0.83 -1.66 2.79
CA VAL A 16 -1.76 -1.81 3.89
C VAL A 16 -3.03 -2.50 3.40
N VAL A 17 -3.38 -3.60 4.05
CA VAL A 17 -4.69 -4.24 3.87
C VAL A 17 -5.55 -3.82 5.04
N HIS A 18 -6.69 -3.22 4.75
CA HIS A 18 -7.60 -2.72 5.75
C HIS A 18 -9.06 -3.00 5.38
N SER A 19 -9.91 -3.02 6.40
CA SER A 19 -11.36 -3.05 6.23
C SER A 19 -11.98 -1.87 6.96
N ASP A 20 -13.12 -1.40 6.46
CA ASP A 20 -13.90 -0.40 7.15
C ASP A 20 -14.39 -0.95 8.49
N ARG A 21 -14.33 -0.12 9.53
CA ARG A 21 -14.85 -0.40 10.87
C ARG A 21 -15.43 0.86 11.45
N ASP A 22 -16.74 1.03 11.29
CA ASP A 22 -17.48 2.22 11.69
C ASP A 22 -16.84 3.50 11.10
N LYS A 23 -16.30 4.37 11.97
CA LYS A 23 -15.62 5.61 11.61
C LYS A 23 -14.08 5.47 11.54
N ALA A 24 -13.58 4.24 11.52
CA ALA A 24 -12.15 3.93 11.51
C ALA A 24 -11.80 2.88 10.45
N ALA A 25 -10.52 2.78 10.13
CA ALA A 25 -9.98 1.67 9.35
C ALA A 25 -9.39 0.63 10.31
N ARG A 26 -9.78 -0.64 10.15
CA ARG A 26 -9.10 -1.76 10.81
C ARG A 26 -7.96 -2.23 9.92
N ILE A 27 -6.73 -2.03 10.37
CA ILE A 27 -5.54 -2.58 9.70
C ILE A 27 -5.49 -4.09 9.95
N ILE A 28 -5.44 -4.86 8.86
CA ILE A 28 -5.32 -6.31 8.85
C ILE A 28 -3.87 -6.71 8.61
N SER A 29 -3.18 -6.02 7.71
CA SER A 29 -1.77 -6.26 7.38
C SER A 29 -1.09 -4.95 7.05
N PHE A 30 0.16 -4.80 7.53
CA PHE A 30 1.04 -3.69 7.18
C PHE A 30 2.45 -4.24 6.99
N ARG A 31 2.97 -4.14 5.76
CA ARG A 31 4.24 -4.76 5.37
C ARG A 31 4.83 -4.07 4.15
N ARG A 32 6.08 -4.40 3.81
CA ARG A 32 6.65 -4.05 2.50
C ARG A 32 5.85 -4.75 1.40
N ALA A 33 5.61 -4.04 0.31
CA ALA A 33 5.00 -4.61 -0.88
C ALA A 33 5.91 -5.71 -1.46
N SER A 34 5.29 -6.76 -2.03
CA SER A 34 5.98 -7.72 -2.89
C SER A 34 6.44 -7.06 -4.19
N PHE A 35 7.22 -7.78 -5.00
CA PHE A 35 7.62 -7.30 -6.32
C PHE A 35 6.41 -6.94 -7.20
N ASP A 36 5.45 -7.86 -7.34
CA ASP A 36 4.25 -7.64 -8.15
C ASP A 36 3.40 -6.46 -7.63
N GLU A 37 3.34 -6.28 -6.31
CA GLU A 37 2.66 -5.14 -5.68
C GLU A 37 3.39 -3.81 -5.93
N CYS A 38 4.72 -3.82 -5.99
CA CYS A 38 5.52 -2.66 -6.37
C CYS A 38 5.28 -2.28 -7.83
N GLU A 39 5.27 -3.25 -8.75
CA GLU A 39 4.99 -3.02 -10.18
C GLU A 39 3.62 -2.35 -10.36
N ALA A 40 2.58 -2.87 -9.70
CA ALA A 40 1.25 -2.29 -9.75
C ALA A 40 1.22 -0.83 -9.24
N TYR A 41 2.03 -0.50 -8.23
CA TYR A 41 2.16 0.87 -7.73
C TYR A 41 2.85 1.80 -8.73
N TYR A 42 3.94 1.35 -9.36
CA TYR A 42 4.66 2.15 -10.36
C TYR A 42 3.84 2.33 -11.64
N GLU A 43 3.16 1.30 -12.12
CA GLU A 43 2.22 1.41 -13.24
C GLU A 43 1.11 2.42 -12.98
N TRP A 44 0.66 2.55 -11.71
CA TRP A 44 -0.33 3.54 -11.33
C TRP A 44 0.25 4.96 -11.33
N ILE A 45 1.48 5.15 -10.84
CA ILE A 45 2.19 6.44 -10.89
C ILE A 45 2.39 6.89 -12.34
N ASP A 46 2.79 5.99 -13.23
CA ASP A 46 3.08 6.33 -14.63
C ASP A 46 1.81 6.75 -15.41
N LYS A 47 0.62 6.42 -14.89
CA LYS A 47 -0.68 6.78 -15.46
C LYS A 47 -1.28 8.06 -14.86
N GLN A 48 -0.57 8.74 -13.97
CA GLN A 48 -1.01 9.97 -13.29
C GLN A 48 -0.73 11.22 -14.13
#